data_AF-A0A102DG52-F1
#
_entry.id   AF-A0A102DG52-F1
#
_cell.length_a   1.000
_cell.length_b   1.000
_cell.length_c   1.000
_cell.angle_alpha   90.00
_cell.angle_beta   90.00
_cell.angle_gamma   90.00
#
_symmetry.space_group_name_H-M   'P 1'
#
loop_
_entity.id
_entity.type
_entity.pdbx_description
1 polymer ?
#
loop_
_entity_poly.entity_id
_entity_poly.type
_entity_poly.pdbx_seq_one_letter_code
_entity_poly.pdbx_strand_id
1 'polypeptide(L)'
;MALDHRLADAARAGRDAIMIQLRLAWWRDRLAEPAAKWPRGEPLLATLGVWDSERPALTALVDGWEAQVVGEDGGVALDRARAGAIMALARMAGLGDSPAVIAAATDWAEGRAVQTTLPRALRPLVLLQHFENGTDQPPWRVMLGAIRKGWFGA
;
A
#
# COMPACT_ATOMS: atom_id res chain seq x y z
N MET A 1 -0.65 -1.66 5.06
CA MET A 1 0.12 -2.78 4.46
C MET A 1 1.34 -3.11 5.32
N ALA A 2 1.88 -4.34 5.35
CA ALA A 2 2.97 -4.72 6.27
C ALA A 2 4.29 -3.95 6.04
N LEU A 3 4.71 -3.77 4.77
CA LEU A 3 5.87 -2.94 4.44
C LEU A 3 5.62 -1.47 4.80
N ASP A 4 4.44 -0.93 4.49
CA ASP A 4 4.08 0.45 4.83
C ASP A 4 4.18 0.70 6.34
N HIS A 5 3.69 -0.23 7.17
CA HIS A 5 3.85 -0.14 8.64
C HIS A 5 5.32 -0.19 9.06
N ARG A 6 6.13 -1.04 8.42
CA ARG A 6 7.57 -1.16 8.72
C ARG A 6 8.33 0.13 8.39
N LEU A 7 7.95 0.79 7.29
CA LEU A 7 8.52 2.07 6.86
C LEU A 7 8.03 3.22 7.73
N ALA A 8 6.74 3.26 8.10
CA ALA A 8 6.21 4.19 9.10
C ALA A 8 6.97 4.08 10.43
N ASP A 9 7.23 2.84 10.85
CA ASP A 9 8.01 2.56 12.04
C ASP A 9 9.47 2.97 11.90
N ALA A 10 10.06 2.98 10.70
CA ALA A 10 11.40 3.49 10.44
C ALA A 10 11.45 5.02 10.43
N ALA A 11 10.42 5.66 9.86
CA ALA A 11 10.21 7.10 9.71
C ALA A 11 9.56 7.77 10.94
N ARG A 12 9.40 7.05 12.05
CA ARG A 12 8.68 7.52 13.24
C ARG A 12 9.24 8.86 13.76
N ALA A 13 8.35 9.82 13.96
CA ALA A 13 8.64 11.12 14.56
C ALA A 13 9.27 10.99 15.96
N GLY A 14 10.16 11.92 16.31
CA GLY A 14 10.91 11.92 17.57
C GLY A 14 12.23 11.15 17.52
N ARG A 15 12.57 10.52 16.39
CA ARG A 15 13.94 10.06 16.12
C ARG A 15 14.77 11.16 15.48
N ASP A 16 16.07 11.04 15.68
CA ASP A 16 17.04 11.87 14.98
C ASP A 16 16.89 11.72 13.44
N ALA A 17 16.90 12.85 12.72
CA ALA A 17 16.67 12.88 11.29
C ALA A 17 17.68 12.03 10.49
N ILE A 18 18.94 12.01 10.93
CA ILE A 18 20.00 11.21 10.28
C ILE A 18 19.73 9.72 10.49
N MET A 19 19.24 9.33 11.66
CA MET A 19 18.86 7.94 11.93
C MET A 19 17.68 7.49 11.06
N ILE A 20 16.69 8.35 10.83
CA ILE A 20 15.57 8.05 9.91
C ILE A 20 16.11 7.81 8.50
N GLN A 21 16.93 8.73 7.99
CA GLN A 21 17.52 8.64 6.66
C GLN A 21 18.37 7.38 6.48
N LEU A 22 19.22 7.02 7.46
CA LEU A 22 20.03 5.80 7.38
C LEU A 22 19.17 4.52 7.28
N ARG A 23 18.04 4.47 8.00
CA ARG A 23 17.13 3.31 7.97
C ARG A 23 16.37 3.22 6.65
N LEU A 24 15.86 4.34 6.15
CA LEU A 24 15.16 4.38 4.85
C LEU A 24 16.13 4.06 3.71
N ALA A 25 17.33 4.62 3.72
CA ALA A 25 18.39 4.29 2.76
C ALA A 25 18.71 2.80 2.74
N TRP A 26 18.81 2.15 3.91
CA TRP A 26 18.99 0.71 3.98
C TRP A 26 17.84 -0.06 3.31
N TRP A 27 16.58 0.33 3.55
CA TRP A 27 15.43 -0.30 2.90
C TRP A 27 15.45 -0.11 1.39
N ARG A 28 15.74 1.11 0.92
CA ARG A 28 15.86 1.45 -0.50
C ARG A 28 16.93 0.59 -1.20
N ASP A 29 18.11 0.50 -0.60
CA ASP A 29 19.23 -0.29 -1.14
C ASP A 29 18.88 -1.78 -1.20
N ARG A 30 18.24 -2.32 -0.15
CA ARG A 30 17.82 -3.74 -0.14
C ARG A 30 16.78 -4.02 -1.21
N LEU A 31 15.73 -3.20 -1.32
CA LEU A 31 14.65 -3.41 -2.30
C LEU A 31 15.11 -3.18 -3.75
N ALA A 32 16.17 -2.39 -3.96
CA ALA A 32 16.80 -2.22 -5.27
C ALA A 32 17.59 -3.45 -5.74
N GLU A 33 18.05 -4.30 -4.81
CA GLU A 33 18.69 -5.58 -5.15
C GLU A 33 17.64 -6.66 -5.53
N PRO A 34 18.00 -7.65 -6.36
CA PRO A 34 17.16 -8.82 -6.60
C PRO A 34 16.86 -9.57 -5.29
N ALA A 35 15.65 -10.14 -5.17
CA ALA A 35 15.19 -10.82 -3.97
C ALA A 35 16.12 -11.95 -3.51
N ALA A 36 16.82 -12.60 -4.45
CA ALA A 36 17.81 -13.64 -4.18
C ALA A 36 19.01 -13.15 -3.33
N LYS A 37 19.28 -11.84 -3.28
CA LYS A 37 20.37 -11.24 -2.51
C LYS A 37 19.94 -10.71 -1.14
N TRP A 38 18.64 -10.74 -0.84
CA TRP A 38 18.13 -10.19 0.41
C TRP A 38 18.60 -10.99 1.63
N PRO A 39 18.89 -10.31 2.75
CA PRO A 39 19.33 -10.97 3.96
C PRO A 39 18.23 -11.88 4.51
N ARG A 40 18.58 -13.14 4.80
CA ARG A 40 17.65 -14.15 5.34
C ARG A 40 17.14 -13.83 6.75
N GLY A 41 17.78 -12.88 7.44
CA GLY A 41 17.44 -12.48 8.81
C GLY A 41 16.23 -11.54 8.94
N GLU A 42 15.72 -10.97 7.84
CA GLU A 42 14.54 -10.09 7.87
C GLU A 42 13.30 -10.85 7.34
N PRO A 43 12.35 -11.27 8.21
CA PRO A 43 11.20 -12.09 7.80
C PRO A 43 10.27 -11.41 6.79
N LEU A 44 10.18 -10.07 6.85
CA LEU A 44 9.39 -9.30 5.90
C LEU A 44 9.96 -9.40 4.48
N LEU A 45 11.28 -9.30 4.33
CA LEU A 45 11.94 -9.45 3.02
C LEU A 45 11.72 -10.86 2.47
N ALA A 46 11.76 -11.90 3.31
CA ALA A 46 11.45 -13.26 2.86
C ALA A 46 10.03 -13.38 2.27
N THR A 47 9.06 -12.69 2.86
CA THR A 47 7.67 -12.69 2.37
C THR A 47 7.50 -11.87 1.09
N LEU A 48 8.28 -10.79 0.94
CA LEU A 48 8.29 -9.94 -0.25
C LEU A 48 9.02 -10.56 -1.44
N GLY A 49 9.64 -11.73 -1.30
CA GLY A 49 10.40 -12.36 -2.40
C GLY A 49 9.58 -12.58 -3.68
N VAL A 50 8.25 -12.75 -3.57
CA VAL A 50 7.34 -12.88 -4.71
C VAL A 50 7.16 -11.58 -5.51
N TRP A 51 7.55 -10.43 -4.94
CA TRP A 51 7.49 -9.12 -5.58
C TRP A 51 8.74 -8.80 -6.40
N ASP A 52 9.63 -9.76 -6.68
CA ASP A 52 10.90 -9.50 -7.38
C ASP A 52 10.71 -8.79 -8.74
N SER A 53 9.62 -9.11 -9.45
CA SER A 53 9.24 -8.45 -10.72
C SER A 53 8.64 -7.05 -10.55
N GLU A 54 8.13 -6.73 -9.36
CA GLU A 54 7.47 -5.47 -9.02
C GLU A 54 8.26 -4.67 -7.95
N ARG A 55 9.56 -4.96 -7.79
CA ARG A 55 10.46 -4.23 -6.88
C ARG A 55 10.40 -2.71 -7.03
N PRO A 56 10.27 -2.12 -8.24
CA PRO A 56 10.13 -0.67 -8.37
C PRO A 56 8.97 -0.08 -7.55
N ALA A 57 7.86 -0.81 -7.40
CA ALA A 57 6.74 -0.36 -6.57
C ALA A 57 7.08 -0.39 -5.07
N LEU A 58 7.92 -1.34 -4.63
CA LEU A 58 8.41 -1.40 -3.25
C LEU A 58 9.42 -0.28 -2.96
N THR A 59 10.32 0.01 -3.90
CA THR A 59 11.27 1.12 -3.79
C THR A 59 10.53 2.46 -3.74
N ALA A 60 9.51 2.66 -4.59
CA ALA A 60 8.70 3.87 -4.59
C ALA A 60 8.01 4.14 -3.24
N LEU A 61 7.62 3.08 -2.50
CA LEU A 61 7.09 3.25 -1.14
C LEU A 61 8.14 3.84 -0.19
N VAL A 62 9.41 3.44 -0.30
CA VAL A 62 10.49 4.02 0.50
C VAL A 62 10.67 5.49 0.14
N ASP A 63 10.74 5.81 -1.16
CA ASP A 63 10.90 7.18 -1.66
C ASP A 63 9.73 8.08 -1.19
N GLY A 64 8.50 7.56 -1.17
CA GLY A 64 7.33 8.26 -0.65
C GLY A 64 7.42 8.56 0.85
N TRP A 65 7.94 7.61 1.64
CA TRP A 65 8.20 7.84 3.06
C TRP A 65 9.34 8.83 3.31
N GLU A 66 10.38 8.83 2.48
CA GLU A 66 11.45 9.83 2.52
C GLU A 66 10.87 11.23 2.26
N ALA A 67 10.08 11.40 1.20
CA ALA A 67 9.40 12.67 0.88
C ALA A 67 8.51 13.15 2.03
N GLN A 68 7.74 12.24 2.65
CA GLN A 68 6.90 12.54 3.81
C GLN A 68 7.72 13.03 5.02
N VAL A 69 8.91 12.47 5.25
CA VAL A 69 9.79 12.87 6.37
C VAL A 69 10.40 14.26 6.13
N VAL A 70 10.79 14.57 4.89
CA VAL A 70 11.32 15.90 4.54
C VAL A 70 10.20 16.95 4.51
N GLY A 71 8.96 16.54 4.21
CA GLY A 71 7.77 17.39 4.25
C GLY A 71 7.59 18.28 3.01
N GLU A 72 8.18 17.91 1.88
CA GLU A 72 8.24 18.76 0.68
C GLU A 72 6.93 18.81 -0.13
N ASP A 73 6.06 17.80 0.01
CA ASP A 73 4.89 17.63 -0.87
C ASP A 73 3.57 17.33 -0.17
N GLY A 74 3.55 17.41 1.17
CA GLY A 74 2.34 17.14 1.96
C GLY A 74 1.82 15.69 1.88
N GLY A 75 2.65 14.73 1.45
CA GLY A 75 2.30 13.31 1.38
C GLY A 75 1.89 12.81 0.00
N VAL A 76 1.90 13.67 -1.01
CA VAL A 76 1.51 13.32 -2.39
C VAL A 76 2.35 12.17 -2.96
N ALA A 77 3.66 12.15 -2.72
CA ALA A 77 4.53 11.06 -3.17
C ALA A 77 4.23 9.75 -2.45
N LEU A 78 3.91 9.79 -1.15
CA LEU A 78 3.53 8.62 -0.39
C LEU A 78 2.20 8.03 -0.89
N ASP A 79 1.21 8.88 -1.16
CA ASP A 79 -0.08 8.44 -1.70
C ASP A 79 0.09 7.86 -3.10
N ARG A 80 0.90 8.48 -3.96
CA ARG A 80 1.23 7.93 -5.28
C ARG A 80 1.92 6.58 -5.18
N ALA A 81 2.86 6.42 -4.26
CA ALA A 81 3.58 5.17 -4.06
C ALA A 81 2.65 4.05 -3.54
N ARG A 82 1.74 4.39 -2.63
CA ARG A 82 0.69 3.48 -2.13
C ARG A 82 -0.24 3.01 -3.25
N ALA A 83 -0.71 3.92 -4.10
CA ALA A 83 -1.50 3.57 -5.27
C ALA A 83 -0.69 2.66 -6.23
N GLY A 84 0.59 2.99 -6.45
CA GLY A 84 1.52 2.17 -7.24
C GLY A 84 1.69 0.74 -6.72
N ALA A 85 1.76 0.57 -5.40
CA ALA A 85 1.85 -0.74 -4.75
C ALA A 85 0.57 -1.58 -4.96
N ILE A 86 -0.61 -0.96 -4.93
CA ILE A 86 -1.88 -1.65 -5.25
C ILE A 86 -1.91 -2.07 -6.73
N MET A 87 -1.45 -1.20 -7.63
CA MET A 87 -1.36 -1.51 -9.06
C MET A 87 -0.39 -2.67 -9.33
N ALA A 88 0.76 -2.70 -8.67
CA ALA A 88 1.70 -3.81 -8.73
C ALA A 88 1.06 -5.12 -8.24
N LEU A 89 0.34 -5.08 -7.11
CA LEU A 89 -0.40 -6.25 -6.63
C LEU A 89 -1.44 -6.73 -7.64
N ALA A 90 -2.15 -5.82 -8.31
CA ALA A 90 -3.12 -6.17 -9.35
C ALA A 90 -2.46 -6.85 -10.56
N ARG A 91 -1.29 -6.36 -11.00
CA ARG A 91 -0.50 -7.01 -12.06
C ARG A 91 -0.01 -8.40 -11.65
N MET A 92 0.51 -8.56 -10.43
CA MET A 92 0.92 -9.85 -9.89
C MET A 92 -0.25 -10.84 -9.76
N ALA A 93 -1.46 -10.33 -9.51
CA ALA A 93 -2.68 -11.12 -9.49
C ALA A 93 -3.25 -11.42 -10.90
N GLY A 94 -2.58 -10.97 -11.98
CA GLY A 94 -3.00 -11.19 -13.37
C GLY A 94 -4.17 -10.31 -13.82
N LEU A 95 -4.52 -9.26 -13.06
CA LEU A 95 -5.63 -8.36 -13.37
C LEU A 95 -5.24 -7.22 -14.33
N GLY A 96 -3.93 -6.99 -14.50
CA GLY A 96 -3.38 -5.95 -15.37
C GLY A 96 -3.72 -4.53 -14.93
N ASP A 97 -3.38 -3.55 -15.78
CA ASP A 97 -3.62 -2.14 -15.52
C ASP A 97 -5.02 -1.71 -15.99
N SER A 98 -6.04 -2.07 -15.20
CA SER A 98 -7.41 -1.64 -15.47
C SER A 98 -7.65 -0.20 -14.99
N PRO A 99 -8.29 0.68 -15.78
CA PRO A 99 -8.67 2.03 -15.34
C PRO A 99 -9.46 2.06 -14.03
N ALA A 100 -10.30 1.04 -13.78
CA ALA A 100 -11.06 0.94 -12.55
C ALA A 100 -10.19 0.64 -11.32
N VAL A 101 -9.12 -0.14 -11.50
CA VAL A 101 -8.15 -0.44 -10.44
C VAL A 101 -7.28 0.77 -10.16
N ILE A 102 -6.86 1.50 -11.21
CA ILE A 102 -6.12 2.76 -11.07
C ILE A 102 -6.93 3.76 -10.25
N ALA A 103 -8.19 4.01 -10.63
CA ALA A 103 -9.06 4.94 -9.92
C ALA A 103 -9.24 4.55 -8.45
N ALA A 104 -9.52 3.27 -8.17
CA ALA A 104 -9.69 2.78 -6.82
C ALA A 104 -8.40 2.82 -5.98
N ALA A 105 -7.24 2.51 -6.57
CA ALA A 105 -5.95 2.58 -5.90
C ALA A 105 -5.60 4.01 -5.49
N THR A 106 -5.84 4.97 -6.38
CA THR A 106 -5.64 6.40 -6.14
C THR A 106 -6.60 6.93 -5.09
N ASP A 107 -7.91 6.64 -5.21
CA ASP A 107 -8.90 7.03 -4.20
C ASP A 107 -8.56 6.46 -2.82
N TRP A 108 -8.18 5.19 -2.76
CA TRP A 108 -7.76 4.56 -1.51
C TRP A 108 -6.55 5.26 -0.89
N ALA A 109 -5.50 5.50 -1.68
CA ALA A 109 -4.26 6.06 -1.18
C ALA A 109 -4.45 7.48 -0.62
N GLU A 110 -5.27 8.29 -1.27
CA GLU A 110 -5.61 9.65 -0.83
C GLU A 110 -6.69 9.68 0.27
N GLY A 111 -7.12 8.52 0.78
CA GLY A 111 -8.16 8.41 1.81
C GLY A 111 -9.59 8.73 1.32
N ARG A 112 -9.80 8.91 0.01
CA ARG A 112 -11.13 9.14 -0.58
C ARG A 112 -11.92 7.85 -0.66
N ALA A 113 -13.24 7.92 -0.49
CA ALA A 113 -14.09 6.74 -0.68
C ALA A 113 -13.95 6.18 -2.11
N VAL A 114 -13.61 4.89 -2.24
CA VAL A 114 -13.54 4.23 -3.55
C VAL A 114 -14.92 4.20 -4.20
N GLN A 115 -15.05 4.88 -5.35
CA GLN A 115 -16.32 4.99 -6.07
C GLN A 115 -16.49 3.94 -7.17
N THR A 116 -15.43 3.22 -7.53
CA THR A 116 -15.41 2.28 -8.66
C THR A 116 -15.78 0.85 -8.25
N THR A 117 -16.48 0.15 -9.14
CA THR A 117 -16.78 -1.28 -8.94
C THR A 117 -15.55 -2.12 -9.24
N LEU A 118 -14.88 -2.60 -8.19
CA LEU A 118 -13.68 -3.41 -8.31
C LEU A 118 -13.97 -4.87 -8.73
N PRO A 119 -13.06 -5.51 -9.50
CA PRO A 119 -13.08 -6.94 -9.78
C PRO A 119 -13.16 -7.76 -8.49
N ARG A 120 -13.79 -8.95 -8.55
CA ARG A 120 -14.07 -9.79 -7.36
C ARG A 120 -12.83 -10.09 -6.52
N ALA A 121 -11.67 -10.25 -7.16
CA ALA A 121 -10.38 -10.50 -6.50
C ALA A 121 -9.87 -9.31 -5.66
N LEU A 122 -10.29 -8.08 -5.97
CA LEU A 122 -9.85 -6.85 -5.29
C LEU A 122 -10.88 -6.29 -4.29
N ARG A 123 -12.06 -6.92 -4.18
CA ARG A 123 -13.10 -6.52 -3.22
C ARG A 123 -12.65 -6.52 -1.74
N PRO A 124 -11.72 -7.37 -1.29
CA PRO A 124 -11.19 -7.27 0.08
C PRO A 124 -10.51 -5.93 0.39
N LEU A 125 -9.94 -5.24 -0.61
CA LEU A 125 -9.33 -3.91 -0.42
C LEU A 125 -10.39 -2.85 -0.09
N VAL A 126 -11.59 -2.94 -0.68
CA VAL A 126 -12.73 -2.05 -0.38
C VAL A 126 -13.21 -2.24 1.06
N LEU A 127 -13.19 -3.47 1.57
CA LEU A 127 -13.56 -3.76 2.96
C LEU A 127 -12.51 -3.18 3.92
N LEU A 128 -11.22 -3.39 3.65
CA LEU A 128 -10.14 -2.82 4.47
C LEU A 128 -10.20 -1.29 4.50
N GLN A 129 -10.47 -0.64 3.37
CA GLN A 129 -10.71 0.80 3.32
C GLN A 129 -11.88 1.24 4.20
N HIS A 130 -12.99 0.52 4.15
CA HIS A 130 -14.17 0.87 4.91
C HIS A 130 -13.96 0.68 6.42
N PHE A 131 -13.10 -0.26 6.82
CA PHE A 131 -12.69 -0.44 8.21
C PHE A 131 -11.69 0.63 8.67
N GLU A 132 -10.75 1.06 7.82
CA GLU A 132 -9.80 2.13 8.14
C GLU A 132 -10.46 3.52 8.21
N ASN A 133 -11.43 3.80 7.33
CA ASN A 133 -12.17 5.08 7.30
C ASN A 133 -13.42 5.10 8.20
N GLY A 134 -13.84 3.95 8.72
CA GLY A 134 -15.07 3.77 9.50
C GLY A 134 -14.80 3.70 10.99
N THR A 135 -14.26 4.76 11.60
CA THR A 135 -14.11 4.82 13.07
C THR A 135 -15.41 5.15 13.80
N ASP A 136 -16.53 5.40 13.10
CA ASP A 136 -17.79 5.84 13.73
C ASP A 136 -19.06 5.14 13.24
N GLN A 137 -18.94 4.07 12.43
CA GLN A 137 -20.12 3.30 12.00
C GLN A 137 -20.01 1.81 12.35
N PRO A 138 -21.07 1.24 12.96
CA PRO A 138 -21.02 -0.13 13.41
C PRO A 138 -20.94 -1.11 12.21
N PRO A 139 -20.14 -2.19 12.33
CA PRO A 139 -19.72 -3.06 11.22
C PRO A 139 -20.87 -3.70 10.43
N TRP A 140 -22.06 -3.82 11.02
CA TRP A 140 -23.25 -4.36 10.35
C TRP A 140 -23.84 -3.42 9.28
N ARG A 141 -23.67 -2.09 9.39
CA ARG A 141 -24.13 -1.14 8.34
C ARG A 141 -23.28 -1.21 7.09
N VAL A 142 -21.98 -1.47 7.27
CA VAL A 142 -21.03 -1.73 6.19
C VAL A 142 -21.43 -2.98 5.40
N MET A 143 -21.76 -4.06 6.12
CA MET A 143 -22.26 -5.30 5.52
C MET A 143 -23.59 -5.10 4.78
N LEU A 144 -24.53 -4.33 5.33
CA LEU A 144 -25.81 -4.03 4.66
C LEU A 144 -25.64 -3.17 3.39
N GLY A 145 -24.68 -2.25 3.37
CA GLY A 145 -24.33 -1.48 2.17
C GLY A 145 -23.82 -2.37 1.03
N ALA A 146 -23.02 -3.39 1.37
CA ALA A 146 -22.57 -4.40 0.41
C ALA A 146 -23.73 -5.28 -0.10
N ILE A 147 -24.66 -5.67 0.77
CA ILE A 147 -25.85 -6.46 0.41
C ILE A 147 -26.79 -5.67 -0.52
N ARG A 148 -27.04 -4.38 -0.24
CA ARG A 148 -27.90 -3.51 -1.08
C ARG A 148 -27.33 -3.28 -2.49
N LYS A 149 -26.01 -3.41 -2.68
CA LYS A 149 -25.34 -3.36 -3.99
C LYS A 149 -25.30 -4.73 -4.72
N GLY A 150 -26.04 -5.74 -4.23
CA GLY A 150 -26.21 -7.03 -4.92
C GLY A 150 -25.05 -8.00 -4.75
N TRP A 151 -24.34 -7.98 -3.61
CA TRP A 151 -23.13 -8.79 -3.42
C TRP A 151 -23.35 -10.20 -2.84
N PHE A 152 -24.58 -10.56 -2.47
CA PHE A 152 -24.92 -11.94 -2.06
C PHE A 152 -26.20 -12.44 -2.74
N GLY A 153 -26.01 -13.28 -3.78
CA GLY A 153 -27.03 -14.10 -4.46
C GLY A 153 -27.57 -13.47 -5.76
N ALA A 154 -27.58 -14.15 -6.92
CA ALA A 154 -27.29 -15.53 -7.29
C ALA A 154 -26.53 -15.57 -8.63
#